data_AF-S4PED4-F1
#
_entry.id   AF-S4PED4-F1
#
_cell.length_a   1.000
_cell.length_b   1.000
_cell.length_c   1.000
_cell.angle_alpha   90.00
_cell.angle_beta   90.00
_cell.angle_gamma   90.00
#
_symmetry.space_group_name_H-M   'P 1'
#
loop_
_entity.id
_entity.type
_entity.pdbx_description
1 polymer ?
#
loop_
_entity_poly.entity_id
_entity_poly.type
_entity_poly.pdbx_seq_one_letter_code
_entity_poly.pdbx_strand_id
1 'polypeptide(L)'
;MPSSIVELRPERRLLDHEFEGYKLNLQALPHFCFELTSPVDRLYPDEIQFSFVHAKLFALHNHLILDFWDHQYNLYYVDASQQVCNVTFDNINGTFQTAVVYDVPAHVERRSGHFNLCLVFPSISLAVISDGTGYIHIVDTGTRNRPAGDKQKWNTLYSNLVLGEGKYFTVIDARIQDTNNMEVLHCLLQSVEQKEKHFDSILTWVTFENNGQSWKLKSTKQIQGKGIVHYAALETTCTALYVASDNLFKFTLD
;
A
#
# COMPACT_ATOMS: atom_id res chain seq x y z
N MET A 1 -24.08 1.20 -17.48
CA MET A 1 -24.30 -0.25 -17.66
C MET A 1 -24.96 -0.80 -16.41
N PRO A 2 -25.91 -1.74 -16.49
CA PRO A 2 -26.51 -2.34 -15.30
C PRO A 2 -25.44 -3.14 -14.54
N SER A 3 -25.44 -3.03 -13.21
CA SER A 3 -24.55 -3.79 -12.33
C SER A 3 -24.90 -5.28 -12.43
N SER A 4 -24.01 -6.08 -13.01
CA SER A 4 -24.13 -7.55 -12.96
C SER A 4 -23.59 -8.05 -11.62
N ILE A 5 -24.40 -8.81 -10.89
CA ILE A 5 -23.92 -9.56 -9.73
C ILE A 5 -23.13 -10.76 -10.26
N VAL A 6 -21.81 -10.76 -10.07
CA VAL A 6 -20.96 -11.91 -10.38
C VAL A 6 -20.97 -12.83 -9.16
N GLU A 7 -21.59 -13.99 -9.30
CA GLU A 7 -21.68 -15.00 -8.23
C GLU A 7 -20.41 -15.86 -8.22
N LEU A 8 -19.53 -15.68 -7.23
CA LEU A 8 -18.25 -16.39 -7.08
C LEU A 8 -18.42 -17.81 -6.53
N ARG A 9 -19.21 -18.66 -7.21
CA ARG A 9 -19.33 -20.07 -6.80
C ARG A 9 -18.05 -20.83 -7.17
N PRO A 10 -17.47 -21.64 -6.26
CA PRO A 10 -16.31 -22.45 -6.57
C PRO A 10 -16.57 -23.39 -7.75
N GLU A 11 -15.64 -23.44 -8.70
CA GLU A 11 -15.73 -24.35 -9.83
C GLU A 11 -15.41 -25.78 -9.35
N ARG A 12 -16.44 -26.62 -9.23
CA ARG A 12 -16.32 -27.99 -8.68
C ARG A 12 -15.32 -28.88 -9.43
N ARG A 13 -15.04 -28.58 -10.70
CA ARG A 13 -14.08 -29.32 -11.53
C ARG A 13 -12.62 -29.06 -11.12
N LEU A 14 -12.36 -27.96 -10.42
CA LEU A 14 -11.05 -27.61 -9.88
C LEU A 14 -10.84 -28.17 -8.46
N LEU A 15 -11.85 -28.82 -7.89
CA LEU A 15 -11.74 -29.49 -6.61
C LEU A 15 -11.26 -30.92 -6.85
N ASP A 16 -10.16 -31.29 -6.21
CA ASP A 16 -9.67 -32.66 -6.22
C ASP A 16 -10.63 -33.55 -5.42
N HIS A 17 -11.35 -34.42 -6.13
CA HIS A 17 -12.29 -35.37 -5.53
C HIS A 17 -11.59 -36.50 -4.76
N GLU A 18 -10.30 -36.73 -5.03
CA GLU A 18 -9.44 -37.68 -4.32
C GLU A 18 -8.61 -36.99 -3.23
N PHE A 19 -8.97 -35.76 -2.83
CA PHE A 19 -8.30 -35.08 -1.74
C PHE A 19 -8.52 -35.82 -0.41
N GLU A 20 -7.55 -36.67 -0.05
CA GLU A 20 -7.50 -37.47 1.18
C GLU A 20 -7.28 -36.64 2.46
N GLY A 21 -7.26 -35.30 2.36
CA GLY A 21 -7.10 -34.38 3.47
C GLY A 21 -5.70 -33.80 3.63
N TYR A 22 -5.56 -32.85 4.55
CA TYR A 22 -4.27 -32.26 4.91
C TYR A 22 -3.50 -33.20 5.84
N LYS A 23 -2.25 -33.53 5.50
CA LYS A 23 -1.35 -34.26 6.40
C LYS A 23 -0.68 -33.28 7.37
N LEU A 24 -0.82 -33.54 8.66
CA LEU A 24 -0.20 -32.74 9.71
C LEU A 24 1.31 -33.01 9.73
N ASN A 25 2.12 -32.00 9.39
CA ASN A 25 3.55 -32.03 9.67
C ASN A 25 3.80 -31.61 11.12
N LEU A 26 4.26 -32.53 11.96
CA LEU A 26 4.59 -32.29 13.37
C LEU A 26 6.00 -31.69 13.56
N GLN A 27 6.80 -31.61 12.49
CA GLN A 27 8.11 -30.97 12.56
C GLN A 27 7.92 -29.46 12.69
N ALA A 28 8.64 -28.88 13.66
CA ALA A 28 8.71 -27.43 13.77
C ALA A 28 9.31 -26.87 12.47
N LEU A 29 8.60 -25.94 11.85
CA LEU A 29 9.16 -25.20 10.74
C LEU A 29 10.35 -24.38 11.26
N PRO A 30 11.46 -24.30 10.51
CA PRO A 30 12.58 -23.47 10.90
C PRO A 30 12.11 -22.02 11.02
N HIS A 31 12.40 -21.40 12.15
CA HIS A 31 12.10 -20.00 12.42
C HIS A 31 13.41 -19.23 12.47
N PHE A 32 13.44 -18.09 11.79
CA PHE A 32 14.57 -17.18 11.80
C PHE A 32 14.05 -15.83 12.27
N CYS A 33 14.74 -15.24 13.24
CA CYS A 33 14.38 -13.96 13.83
C CYS A 33 15.50 -12.96 13.57
N PHE A 34 15.11 -11.75 13.20
CA PHE A 34 16.01 -10.64 13.02
C PHE A 34 15.54 -9.48 13.89
N GLU A 35 16.38 -9.07 14.84
CA GLU A 35 16.09 -7.90 15.66
C GLU A 35 16.47 -6.63 14.88
N LEU A 36 15.50 -5.73 14.73
CA LEU A 36 15.71 -4.47 14.04
C LEU A 36 16.52 -3.51 14.91
N THR A 37 17.54 -2.88 14.32
CA THR A 37 18.34 -1.85 15.00
C THR A 37 17.50 -0.62 15.38
N SER A 38 16.58 -0.24 14.51
CA SER A 38 15.59 0.84 14.72
C SER A 38 14.19 0.22 14.63
N PRO A 39 13.27 0.54 15.55
CA PRO A 39 11.92 0.02 15.49
C PRO A 39 11.21 0.49 14.21
N VAL A 40 10.18 -0.25 13.80
CA VAL A 40 9.30 0.20 12.72
C VAL A 40 8.62 1.50 13.10
N ASP A 41 8.41 2.38 12.12
CA ASP A 41 7.57 3.55 12.32
C ASP A 41 6.15 3.12 12.64
N ARG A 42 5.63 3.56 13.79
CA ARG A 42 4.27 3.27 14.20
C ARG A 42 3.65 4.46 14.90
N LEU A 43 2.55 4.95 14.34
CA LEU A 43 1.71 5.98 14.92
C LEU A 43 0.42 5.39 15.50
N TYR A 44 -0.20 6.20 16.34
CA TYR A 44 -1.45 5.90 17.00
C TYR A 44 -2.51 6.95 16.64
N PRO A 45 -3.80 6.59 16.72
CA PRO A 45 -4.88 7.56 16.62
C PRO A 45 -4.76 8.65 17.69
N ASP A 46 -5.20 9.87 17.35
CA ASP A 46 -5.36 10.96 18.32
C ASP A 46 -6.75 10.92 19.02
N GLU A 47 -7.05 11.97 19.79
CA GLU A 47 -8.29 12.10 20.56
C GLU A 47 -9.55 12.21 19.69
N ILE A 48 -9.43 12.64 18.43
CA ILE A 48 -10.57 12.78 17.50
C ILE A 48 -10.73 11.55 16.58
N GLN A 49 -9.72 10.69 16.51
CA GLN A 49 -9.71 9.45 15.72
C GLN A 49 -10.15 8.22 16.54
N PHE A 50 -11.23 8.36 17.30
CA PHE A 50 -11.72 7.32 18.23
C PHE A 50 -12.69 6.30 17.61
N SER A 51 -13.01 6.44 16.32
CA SER A 51 -14.01 5.59 15.67
C SER A 51 -13.52 4.16 15.45
N PHE A 52 -14.45 3.21 15.35
CA PHE A 52 -14.10 1.82 14.99
C PHE A 52 -13.38 1.74 13.63
N VAL A 53 -13.71 2.64 12.69
CA VAL A 53 -13.05 2.70 11.38
C VAL A 53 -11.58 3.11 11.53
N HIS A 54 -11.28 4.13 12.36
CA HIS A 54 -9.91 4.53 12.67
C HIS A 54 -9.16 3.41 13.40
N ALA A 55 -9.76 2.84 14.45
CA ALA A 55 -9.14 1.75 15.21
C ALA A 55 -8.72 0.60 14.30
N LYS A 56 -9.60 0.18 13.37
CA LYS A 56 -9.29 -0.87 12.39
C LYS A 56 -8.18 -0.45 11.41
N LEU A 57 -8.23 0.78 10.89
CA LEU A 57 -7.23 1.30 9.95
C LEU A 57 -5.81 1.27 10.56
N PHE A 58 -5.66 1.74 11.80
CA PHE A 58 -4.38 1.76 12.49
C PHE A 58 -3.94 0.36 12.96
N ALA A 59 -4.87 -0.49 13.40
CA ALA A 59 -4.56 -1.82 13.92
C ALA A 59 -4.15 -2.82 12.83
N LEU A 60 -4.70 -2.69 11.62
CA LEU A 60 -4.43 -3.60 10.49
C LEU A 60 -3.32 -3.11 9.55
N HIS A 61 -2.56 -2.08 9.95
CA HIS A 61 -1.45 -1.60 9.16
C HIS A 61 -0.31 -2.64 9.15
N ASN A 62 0.07 -3.09 7.95
CA ASN A 62 1.16 -4.04 7.79
C ASN A 62 2.49 -3.29 7.58
N HIS A 63 3.38 -3.37 8.57
CA HIS A 63 4.70 -2.74 8.51
C HIS A 63 5.72 -3.53 7.66
N LEU A 64 5.40 -4.78 7.29
CA LEU A 64 6.24 -5.62 6.43
C LEU A 64 5.64 -5.68 5.03
N ILE A 65 6.28 -4.99 4.09
CA ILE A 65 5.85 -4.88 2.71
C ILE A 65 6.63 -5.87 1.84
N LEU A 66 5.90 -6.66 1.06
CA LEU A 66 6.48 -7.55 0.05
C LEU A 66 6.52 -6.83 -1.31
N ASP A 67 7.62 -6.97 -2.05
CA ASP A 67 7.67 -6.57 -3.44
C ASP A 67 7.26 -7.72 -4.36
N PHE A 68 6.03 -7.66 -4.88
CA PHE A 68 5.52 -8.68 -5.81
C PHE A 68 6.19 -8.65 -7.19
N TRP A 69 6.95 -7.60 -7.51
CA TRP A 69 7.69 -7.49 -8.76
C TRP A 69 9.08 -8.13 -8.68
N ASP A 70 9.50 -8.55 -7.49
CA ASP A 70 10.80 -9.15 -7.26
C ASP A 70 10.70 -10.62 -6.86
N HIS A 71 11.21 -11.49 -7.73
CA HIS A 71 11.25 -12.93 -7.51
C HIS A 71 12.30 -13.38 -6.48
N GLN A 72 13.12 -12.47 -5.96
CA GLN A 72 14.11 -12.74 -4.91
C GLN A 72 13.54 -12.60 -3.49
N TYR A 73 12.22 -12.39 -3.35
CA TYR A 73 11.53 -12.25 -2.05
C TYR A 73 12.09 -11.12 -1.18
N ASN A 74 12.36 -9.98 -1.81
CA ASN A 74 12.76 -8.78 -1.09
C ASN A 74 11.60 -8.26 -0.22
N LEU A 75 11.89 -8.05 1.06
CA LEU A 75 10.97 -7.48 2.03
C LEU A 75 11.40 -6.06 2.36
N TYR A 76 10.44 -5.23 2.71
CA TYR A 76 10.65 -3.83 3.03
C TYR A 76 9.89 -3.45 4.29
N TYR A 77 10.43 -2.51 5.05
CA TYR A 77 9.73 -1.85 6.14
C TYR A 77 10.18 -0.38 6.20
N VAL A 78 9.42 0.44 6.91
CA VAL A 78 9.82 1.82 7.21
C VAL A 78 10.16 1.90 8.69
N ASP A 79 11.34 2.42 9.00
CA ASP A 79 11.80 2.57 10.38
C ASP A 79 11.36 3.91 10.99
N ALA A 80 11.55 4.07 12.31
CA ALA A 80 11.18 5.28 13.04
C ALA A 80 11.95 6.55 12.60
N SER A 81 13.03 6.40 11.84
CA SER A 81 13.77 7.51 11.21
C SER A 81 13.19 7.88 9.83
N GLN A 82 12.04 7.32 9.46
CA GLN A 82 11.38 7.48 8.15
C GLN A 82 12.25 6.98 6.99
N GLN A 83 13.06 5.95 7.23
CA GLN A 83 13.88 5.32 6.20
C GLN A 83 13.22 4.04 5.71
N VAL A 84 13.15 3.87 4.39
CA VAL A 84 12.77 2.58 3.80
C VAL A 84 13.96 1.65 3.85
N CYS A 85 13.78 0.56 4.57
CA CYS A 85 14.78 -0.48 4.79
C CYS A 85 14.39 -1.73 4.01
N ASN A 86 15.29 -2.22 3.19
CA ASN A 86 15.19 -3.53 2.55
C ASN A 86 15.76 -4.61 3.48
N VAL A 87 15.11 -5.76 3.49
CA VAL A 87 15.54 -6.98 4.17
C VAL A 87 15.54 -8.13 3.17
N THR A 88 16.64 -8.86 3.13
CA THR A 88 16.77 -10.13 2.39
C THR A 88 17.17 -11.23 3.36
N PHE A 89 16.77 -12.46 3.03
CA PHE A 89 17.09 -13.64 3.81
C PHE A 89 17.84 -14.66 2.96
N ASP A 90 19.05 -15.02 3.39
CA ASP A 90 19.83 -16.07 2.76
C ASP A 90 19.48 -17.42 3.40
N ASN A 91 18.74 -18.24 2.65
CA ASN A 91 18.34 -19.58 3.09
C ASN A 91 19.52 -20.55 3.30
N ILE A 92 20.68 -20.32 2.67
CA ILE A 92 21.84 -21.23 2.77
C ILE A 92 22.53 -21.02 4.13
N ASN A 93 22.77 -19.77 4.49
CA ASN A 93 23.46 -19.41 5.73
C ASN A 93 22.49 -19.15 6.90
N GLY A 94 21.20 -19.00 6.63
CA GLY A 94 20.19 -18.65 7.64
C GLY A 94 20.35 -17.23 8.16
N THR A 95 20.87 -16.31 7.33
CA THR A 95 21.24 -14.95 7.74
C THR A 95 20.41 -13.89 7.05
N PHE A 96 20.11 -12.81 7.77
CA PHE A 96 19.46 -11.62 7.23
C PHE A 96 20.49 -10.59 6.80
N GLN A 97 20.20 -9.88 5.72
CA GLN A 97 20.93 -8.71 5.28
C GLN A 97 19.97 -7.55 5.12
N THR A 98 20.39 -6.36 5.56
CA THR A 98 19.57 -5.15 5.53
C THR A 98 20.29 -4.01 4.84
N ALA A 99 19.55 -3.18 4.11
CA ALA A 99 20.07 -1.97 3.49
C ALA A 99 19.02 -0.86 3.51
N VAL A 100 19.43 0.35 3.90
CA VAL A 100 18.58 1.54 3.76
C VAL A 100 18.58 1.96 2.29
N VAL A 101 17.42 1.92 1.64
CA VAL A 101 17.28 2.21 0.21
C VAL A 101 16.73 3.61 -0.06
N TYR A 102 16.01 4.22 0.88
CA TYR A 102 15.39 5.52 0.68
C TYR A 102 15.16 6.26 1.98
N ASP A 103 15.32 7.58 1.96
CA ASP A 103 14.99 8.49 3.05
C ASP A 103 13.70 9.23 2.67
N VAL A 104 12.60 8.98 3.37
CA VAL A 104 11.31 9.60 3.05
C VAL A 104 11.37 11.09 3.40
N PRO A 105 11.03 12.01 2.48
CA PRO A 105 11.04 13.44 2.76
C PRO A 105 10.13 13.80 3.94
N ALA A 106 10.73 14.28 5.03
CA ALA A 106 10.02 14.73 6.21
C ALA A 106 9.62 16.20 6.07
N HIS A 107 8.47 16.47 5.46
CA HIS A 107 7.98 17.84 5.27
C HIS A 107 7.36 18.42 6.55
N VAL A 108 6.84 17.56 7.42
CA VAL A 108 6.18 17.91 8.68
C VAL A 108 6.63 16.92 9.75
N GLU A 109 6.84 17.41 10.98
CA GLU A 109 7.11 16.55 12.13
C GLU A 109 5.90 15.63 12.42
N ARG A 110 6.16 14.33 12.55
CA ARG A 110 5.11 13.32 12.69
C ARG A 110 4.65 13.21 14.14
N ARG A 111 3.33 13.12 14.33
CA ARG A 111 2.67 13.09 15.64
C ARG A 111 1.42 12.21 15.61
N SER A 112 0.89 11.89 16.79
CA SER A 112 -0.41 11.21 16.93
C SER A 112 -1.48 11.95 16.12
N GLY A 113 -2.34 11.19 15.44
CA GLY A 113 -3.32 11.74 14.49
C GLY A 113 -2.87 11.72 13.02
N HIS A 114 -1.56 11.72 12.76
CA HIS A 114 -1.05 11.41 11.42
C HIS A 114 -1.16 9.90 11.14
N PHE A 115 -1.22 9.54 9.87
CA PHE A 115 -1.38 8.15 9.46
C PHE A 115 -0.01 7.44 9.41
N ASN A 116 -0.01 6.11 9.46
CA ASN A 116 1.21 5.32 9.28
C ASN A 116 1.76 5.51 7.86
N LEU A 117 3.10 5.51 7.71
CA LEU A 117 3.72 5.46 6.39
C LEU A 117 3.33 4.17 5.68
N CYS A 118 3.09 4.26 4.39
CA CYS A 118 2.79 3.09 3.57
C CYS A 118 3.64 3.11 2.30
N LEU A 119 3.99 1.92 1.82
CA LEU A 119 4.79 1.70 0.63
C LEU A 119 4.06 0.70 -0.26
N VAL A 120 3.90 1.04 -1.54
CA VAL A 120 3.32 0.16 -2.56
C VAL A 120 4.21 0.18 -3.80
N PHE A 121 4.36 -0.98 -4.45
CA PHE A 121 5.12 -1.12 -5.69
C PHE A 121 4.19 -1.28 -6.89
N PRO A 122 3.95 -0.24 -7.69
CA PRO A 122 3.11 -0.34 -8.89
C PRO A 122 3.83 -0.99 -10.09
N SER A 123 5.16 -1.07 -10.08
CA SER A 123 5.98 -1.63 -11.18
C SER A 123 7.34 -2.11 -10.68
N ILE A 124 8.14 -2.75 -11.55
CA ILE A 124 9.53 -3.18 -11.28
C ILE A 124 10.52 -2.05 -10.93
N SER A 125 10.18 -0.79 -11.24
CA SER A 125 11.08 0.36 -11.14
C SER A 125 10.51 1.54 -10.35
N LEU A 126 9.24 1.47 -9.96
CA LEU A 126 8.61 2.53 -9.17
C LEU A 126 8.14 2.03 -7.82
N ALA A 127 8.15 2.95 -6.86
CA ALA A 127 7.49 2.85 -5.57
C ALA A 127 6.62 4.09 -5.33
N VAL A 128 5.52 3.89 -4.62
CA VAL A 128 4.65 4.96 -4.12
C VAL A 128 4.67 4.91 -2.61
N ILE A 129 5.03 6.03 -1.99
CA ILE A 129 5.07 6.17 -0.54
C ILE A 129 4.11 7.26 -0.10
N SER A 130 3.32 7.02 0.94
CA SER A 130 2.75 8.13 1.71
C SER A 130 3.54 8.31 2.99
N ASP A 131 3.82 9.56 3.34
CA ASP A 131 4.47 9.91 4.61
C ASP A 131 3.47 9.97 5.79
N GLY A 132 2.19 9.73 5.53
CA GLY A 132 1.13 9.78 6.53
C GLY A 132 0.75 11.19 7.00
N THR A 133 1.41 12.23 6.49
CA THR A 133 1.13 13.65 6.76
C THR A 133 0.37 14.34 5.62
N GLY A 134 -0.01 13.57 4.61
CA GLY A 134 -0.80 14.01 3.46
C GLY A 134 0.00 14.07 2.16
N TYR A 135 1.33 13.86 2.20
CA TYR A 135 2.11 13.78 0.98
C TYR A 135 2.08 12.38 0.39
N ILE A 136 2.15 12.35 -0.94
CA ILE A 136 2.47 11.16 -1.72
C ILE A 136 3.78 11.42 -2.46
N HIS A 137 4.65 10.42 -2.43
CA HIS A 137 5.95 10.41 -3.08
C HIS A 137 5.94 9.34 -4.16
N ILE A 138 6.19 9.73 -5.41
CA ILE A 138 6.48 8.78 -6.49
C ILE A 138 8.00 8.69 -6.60
N VAL A 139 8.52 7.48 -6.49
CA VAL A 139 9.93 7.23 -6.28
C VAL A 139 10.44 6.27 -7.35
N ASP A 140 11.54 6.64 -8.00
CA ASP A 140 12.31 5.75 -8.86
C ASP A 140 13.19 4.87 -7.98
N THR A 141 12.96 3.57 -8.09
CA THR A 141 13.72 2.58 -7.34
C THR A 141 14.89 2.02 -8.14
N GLY A 142 14.95 2.30 -9.45
CA GLY A 142 15.75 1.53 -10.39
C GLY A 142 15.41 0.04 -10.33
N THR A 143 16.35 -0.82 -10.71
CA THR A 143 16.19 -2.27 -10.62
C THR A 143 16.37 -2.76 -9.18
N ARG A 144 15.31 -3.35 -8.59
CA ARG A 144 15.31 -3.75 -7.17
C ARG A 144 15.90 -5.14 -6.88
N ASN A 145 16.07 -6.01 -7.87
CA ASN A 145 16.58 -7.40 -7.75
C ASN A 145 18.10 -7.53 -7.51
N ARG A 146 18.72 -6.56 -6.84
CA ARG A 146 20.14 -6.56 -6.50
C ARG A 146 20.39 -7.14 -5.11
N PRO A 147 21.56 -7.73 -4.82
CA PRO A 147 21.94 -8.12 -3.47
C PRO A 147 21.95 -6.93 -2.49
N ALA A 148 21.79 -7.17 -1.19
CA ALA A 148 21.71 -6.13 -0.17
C ALA A 148 22.92 -5.15 -0.19
N GLY A 149 24.14 -5.67 -0.42
CA GLY A 149 25.37 -4.86 -0.46
C GLY A 149 25.53 -3.96 -1.70
N ASP A 150 24.67 -4.10 -2.71
CA ASP A 150 24.68 -3.31 -3.96
C ASP A 150 23.29 -2.69 -4.23
N LYS A 151 22.47 -2.50 -3.18
CA LYS A 151 21.20 -1.81 -3.32
C LYS A 151 21.44 -0.33 -3.66
N GLN A 152 20.87 0.09 -4.77
CA GLN A 152 20.88 1.49 -5.18
C GLN A 152 19.95 2.31 -4.27
N LYS A 153 20.39 3.53 -3.94
CA LYS A 153 19.52 4.53 -3.30
C LYS A 153 18.44 4.98 -4.27
N TRP A 154 17.20 5.00 -3.80
CA TRP A 154 16.04 5.43 -4.58
C TRP A 154 15.98 6.95 -4.66
N ASN A 155 15.29 7.46 -5.69
CA ASN A 155 15.20 8.88 -5.96
C ASN A 155 13.75 9.36 -6.06
N THR A 156 13.42 10.47 -5.39
CA THR A 156 12.09 11.09 -5.46
C THR A 156 11.89 11.72 -6.83
N LEU A 157 10.87 11.30 -7.57
CA LEU A 157 10.45 11.90 -8.83
C LEU A 157 9.34 12.94 -8.65
N TYR A 158 8.49 12.74 -7.64
CA TYR A 158 7.35 13.60 -7.34
C TYR A 158 7.06 13.55 -5.84
N SER A 159 6.66 14.68 -5.27
CA SER A 159 6.24 14.81 -3.88
C SER A 159 5.23 15.94 -3.77
N ASN A 160 3.98 15.65 -3.37
CA ASN A 160 2.96 16.69 -3.22
C ASN A 160 1.80 16.28 -2.29
N LEU A 161 1.06 17.28 -1.77
CA LEU A 161 -0.19 17.16 -1.04
C LEU A 161 -1.37 16.96 -2.00
N VAL A 162 -1.62 15.72 -2.41
CA VAL A 162 -2.60 15.44 -3.47
C VAL A 162 -4.05 15.63 -3.07
N LEU A 163 -4.36 15.60 -1.76
CA LEU A 163 -5.70 15.86 -1.24
C LEU A 163 -5.83 17.27 -0.62
N GLY A 164 -4.75 18.05 -0.62
CA GLY A 164 -4.63 19.33 0.08
C GLY A 164 -4.17 19.19 1.54
N GLU A 165 -3.93 20.33 2.17
CA GLU A 165 -3.47 20.41 3.56
C GLU A 165 -4.47 19.81 4.55
N GLY A 166 -3.96 19.15 5.59
CA GLY A 166 -4.77 18.57 6.67
C GLY A 166 -5.58 17.33 6.29
N LYS A 167 -5.38 16.77 5.09
CA LYS A 167 -6.02 15.52 4.66
C LYS A 167 -5.02 14.37 4.59
N TYR A 168 -5.17 13.43 5.51
CA TYR A 168 -4.28 12.27 5.65
C TYR A 168 -4.91 11.03 5.04
N PHE A 169 -4.08 10.12 4.56
CA PHE A 169 -4.50 8.89 3.90
C PHE A 169 -3.42 7.81 4.01
N THR A 170 -3.82 6.57 3.73
CA THR A 170 -2.92 5.47 3.39
C THR A 170 -3.09 5.12 1.91
N VAL A 171 -2.03 4.70 1.24
CA VAL A 171 -2.09 4.13 -0.11
C VAL A 171 -2.35 2.64 0.06
N ILE A 172 -3.48 2.15 -0.46
CA ILE A 172 -3.88 0.75 -0.31
C ILE A 172 -3.62 -0.09 -1.56
N ASP A 173 -3.60 0.54 -2.75
CA ASP A 173 -3.23 -0.11 -4.00
C ASP A 173 -2.67 0.92 -4.99
N ALA A 174 -1.80 0.47 -5.89
CA ALA A 174 -1.27 1.30 -6.97
C ALA A 174 -0.95 0.46 -8.20
N ARG A 175 -1.26 1.00 -9.38
CA ARG A 175 -1.03 0.34 -10.68
C ARG A 175 -0.54 1.33 -11.71
N ILE A 176 0.38 0.90 -12.56
CA ILE A 176 0.84 1.68 -13.72
C ILE A 176 0.25 1.12 -15.02
N GLN A 177 0.00 2.00 -15.98
CA GLN A 177 -0.38 1.65 -17.35
C GLN A 177 0.41 2.50 -18.35
N ASP A 178 0.80 1.89 -19.46
CA ASP A 178 1.36 2.60 -20.59
C ASP A 178 0.25 2.90 -21.60
N THR A 179 -0.09 4.18 -21.78
CA THR A 179 -1.12 4.63 -22.72
C THR A 179 -0.54 5.68 -23.66
N ASN A 180 -0.49 5.40 -24.97
CA ASN A 180 -0.05 6.35 -25.99
C ASN A 180 1.33 6.98 -25.71
N ASN A 181 2.32 6.18 -25.30
CA ASN A 181 3.67 6.62 -24.88
C ASN A 181 3.68 7.54 -23.64
N MET A 182 2.62 7.52 -22.83
CA MET A 182 2.60 8.15 -21.51
C MET A 182 2.41 7.08 -20.45
N GLU A 183 3.17 7.20 -19.38
CA GLU A 183 2.96 6.40 -18.19
C GLU A 183 1.81 7.03 -17.39
N VAL A 184 0.85 6.21 -17.00
CA VAL A 184 -0.30 6.62 -16.18
C VAL A 184 -0.27 5.80 -14.89
N LEU A 185 -0.05 6.48 -13.77
CA LEU A 185 -0.02 5.87 -12.45
C LEU A 185 -1.35 6.12 -11.76
N HIS A 186 -2.02 5.04 -11.36
CA HIS A 186 -3.23 5.07 -10.55
C HIS A 186 -2.87 4.68 -9.12
N CYS A 187 -3.28 5.50 -8.16
CA CYS A 187 -3.18 5.17 -6.73
C CYS A 187 -4.56 5.22 -6.09
N LEU A 188 -4.86 4.21 -5.29
CA LEU A 188 -6.06 4.15 -4.46
C LEU A 188 -5.68 4.50 -3.02
N LEU A 189 -6.24 5.59 -2.53
CA LEU A 189 -5.99 6.13 -1.21
C LEU A 189 -7.18 5.82 -0.30
N GLN A 190 -6.93 5.48 0.96
CA GLN A 190 -7.95 5.32 2.00
C GLN A 190 -7.78 6.36 3.09
N SER A 191 -8.85 7.07 3.39
CA SER A 191 -8.97 7.98 4.53
C SER A 191 -10.29 7.78 5.25
N VAL A 192 -10.45 8.47 6.38
CA VAL A 192 -11.67 8.44 7.20
C VAL A 192 -12.14 9.86 7.40
N GLU A 193 -13.40 10.12 7.10
CA GLU A 193 -14.02 11.42 7.31
C GLU A 193 -15.10 11.33 8.39
N GLN A 194 -15.07 12.28 9.32
CA GLN A 194 -16.15 12.45 10.28
C GLN A 194 -17.32 13.16 9.60
N LYS A 195 -18.49 12.51 9.61
CA LYS A 195 -19.79 13.15 9.38
C LYS A 195 -20.46 13.37 10.74
N GLU A 196 -21.54 14.13 10.79
CA GLU A 196 -22.17 14.60 12.04
C GLU A 196 -22.30 13.54 13.16
N LYS A 197 -22.70 12.31 12.81
CA LYS A 197 -22.98 11.23 13.78
C LYS A 197 -22.19 9.95 13.57
N HIS A 198 -21.34 9.89 12.54
CA HIS A 198 -20.63 8.66 12.18
C HIS A 198 -19.37 8.99 11.37
N PHE A 199 -18.55 7.97 11.15
CA PHE A 199 -17.35 8.07 10.35
C PHE A 199 -17.53 7.27 9.08
N ASP A 200 -17.23 7.90 7.95
CA ASP A 200 -17.26 7.29 6.64
C ASP A 200 -15.83 6.92 6.22
N SER A 201 -15.72 5.73 5.62
CA SER A 201 -14.52 5.38 4.87
C SER A 201 -14.58 6.06 3.52
N ILE A 202 -13.48 6.72 3.17
CA ILE A 202 -13.30 7.39 1.90
C ILE A 202 -12.24 6.65 1.12
N LEU A 203 -12.55 6.28 -0.12
CA LEU A 203 -11.56 5.81 -1.08
C LEU A 203 -11.40 6.86 -2.17
N THR A 204 -10.20 7.39 -2.28
CA THR A 204 -9.85 8.42 -3.25
C THR A 204 -8.92 7.82 -4.29
N TRP A 205 -9.37 7.79 -5.53
CA TRP A 205 -8.58 7.33 -6.68
C TRP A 205 -7.92 8.54 -7.34
N VAL A 206 -6.61 8.65 -7.15
CA VAL A 206 -5.78 9.67 -7.81
C VAL A 206 -5.08 9.06 -9.02
N THR A 207 -5.01 9.83 -10.11
CA THR A 207 -4.29 9.43 -11.32
C THR A 207 -3.23 10.46 -11.63
N PHE A 208 -2.01 10.00 -11.91
CA PHE A 208 -0.89 10.81 -12.37
C PHE A 208 -0.54 10.42 -13.80
N GLU A 209 -0.02 11.38 -14.56
CA GLU A 209 0.55 11.13 -15.88
C GLU A 209 1.99 11.62 -15.94
N ASN A 210 2.81 10.89 -16.68
CA ASN A 210 4.18 11.26 -17.02
C ASN A 210 4.39 11.14 -18.52
N ASN A 211 4.78 12.25 -19.14
CA ASN A 211 5.11 12.34 -20.56
C ASN A 211 6.61 12.22 -20.84
N GLY A 212 7.37 11.64 -19.91
CA GLY A 212 8.82 11.48 -19.98
C GLY A 212 9.62 12.64 -19.36
N GLN A 213 8.96 13.67 -18.83
CA GLN A 213 9.64 14.78 -18.14
C GLN A 213 9.39 14.76 -16.63
N SER A 214 8.13 14.75 -16.21
CA SER A 214 7.74 14.76 -14.81
C SER A 214 6.33 14.24 -14.60
N TRP A 215 6.10 13.67 -13.42
CA TRP A 215 4.78 13.26 -12.98
C TRP A 215 3.91 14.48 -12.64
N LYS A 216 2.65 14.45 -13.08
CA LYS A 216 1.64 15.45 -12.76
C LYS A 216 0.35 14.78 -12.36
N LEU A 217 -0.33 15.34 -11.35
CA LEU A 217 -1.67 14.91 -10.98
C LEU A 217 -2.64 15.27 -12.12
N LYS A 218 -3.36 14.27 -12.62
CA LYS A 218 -4.29 14.37 -13.75
C LYS A 218 -5.73 14.48 -13.27
N SER A 219 -6.13 13.58 -12.38
CA SER A 219 -7.52 13.50 -11.91
C SER A 219 -7.61 12.87 -10.53
N THR A 220 -8.73 13.16 -9.87
CA THR A 220 -9.08 12.65 -8.55
C THR A 220 -10.55 12.27 -8.57
N LYS A 221 -10.85 11.01 -8.26
CA LYS A 221 -12.22 10.50 -8.07
C LYS A 221 -12.37 10.03 -6.64
N GLN A 222 -13.58 10.12 -6.11
CA GLN A 222 -13.84 9.76 -4.71
C GLN A 222 -15.10 8.92 -4.61
N ILE A 223 -15.01 7.82 -3.87
CA ILE A 223 -16.16 7.06 -3.40
C ILE A 223 -16.18 7.07 -1.87
N GLN A 224 -17.39 7.11 -1.31
CA GLN A 224 -17.60 7.08 0.12
C GLN A 224 -18.55 5.95 0.51
N GLY A 225 -18.35 5.38 1.69
CA GLY A 225 -19.20 4.35 2.26
C GLY A 225 -19.14 4.34 3.77
N LYS A 226 -20.24 3.92 4.39
CA LYS A 226 -20.33 3.81 5.85
C LYS A 226 -19.55 2.62 6.36
N GLY A 227 -18.86 2.79 7.49
CA GLY A 227 -18.16 1.69 8.16
C GLY A 227 -16.83 1.35 7.50
N ILE A 228 -16.46 0.06 7.54
CA ILE A 228 -15.10 -0.40 7.23
C ILE A 228 -14.98 -0.90 5.78
N VAL A 229 -13.82 -0.64 5.19
CA VAL A 229 -13.34 -1.33 3.99
C VAL A 229 -12.59 -2.58 4.45
N HIS A 230 -13.04 -3.76 4.03
CA HIS A 230 -12.31 -5.02 4.28
C HIS A 230 -11.23 -5.25 3.24
N TYR A 231 -11.50 -4.85 2.01
CA TYR A 231 -10.58 -4.92 0.89
C TYR A 231 -10.98 -3.90 -0.16
N ALA A 232 -10.00 -3.22 -0.76
CA ALA A 232 -10.22 -2.48 -1.98
C ALA A 232 -8.97 -2.49 -2.84
N ALA A 233 -9.17 -2.53 -4.16
CA ALA A 233 -8.09 -2.55 -5.14
C ALA A 233 -8.56 -1.97 -6.47
N LEU A 234 -7.60 -1.49 -7.25
CA LEU A 234 -7.79 -1.14 -8.64
C LEU A 234 -7.98 -2.43 -9.45
N GLU A 235 -8.97 -2.42 -10.35
CA GLU A 235 -9.11 -3.46 -11.36
C GLU A 235 -7.89 -3.45 -12.30
N THR A 236 -7.56 -4.59 -12.91
CA THR A 236 -6.34 -4.75 -13.73
C THR A 236 -6.19 -3.75 -14.87
N THR A 237 -7.29 -3.34 -15.50
CA THR A 237 -7.31 -2.32 -16.55
C THR A 237 -7.55 -0.91 -16.03
N CYS A 238 -7.58 -0.70 -14.71
CA CYS A 238 -7.81 0.61 -14.08
C CYS A 238 -9.07 1.30 -14.62
N THR A 239 -10.11 0.54 -14.94
CA THR A 239 -11.42 1.07 -15.36
C THR A 239 -12.50 0.93 -14.29
N ALA A 240 -12.22 0.16 -13.24
CA ALA A 240 -13.11 -0.12 -12.13
C ALA A 240 -12.36 -0.29 -10.81
N LEU A 241 -13.12 -0.35 -9.71
CA LEU A 241 -12.63 -0.63 -8.36
C LEU A 241 -13.31 -1.88 -7.83
N TYR A 242 -12.52 -2.76 -7.20
CA TYR A 242 -13.05 -3.79 -6.32
C TYR A 242 -13.17 -3.22 -4.92
N VAL A 243 -14.34 -3.35 -4.29
CA VAL A 243 -14.56 -2.92 -2.91
C VAL A 243 -15.35 -4.01 -2.19
N ALA A 244 -14.78 -4.55 -1.12
CA ALA A 244 -15.46 -5.42 -0.18
C ALA A 244 -15.68 -4.66 1.13
N SER A 245 -16.94 -4.47 1.49
CA SER A 245 -17.36 -3.69 2.65
C SER A 245 -18.75 -4.13 3.12
N ASP A 246 -19.09 -3.80 4.36
CA ASP A 246 -20.40 -4.13 4.93
C ASP A 246 -21.53 -3.27 4.35
N ASN A 247 -21.19 -2.07 3.85
CA ASN A 247 -22.13 -1.13 3.25
C ASN A 247 -21.70 -0.76 1.83
N LEU A 248 -22.68 -0.33 1.03
CA LEU A 248 -22.44 0.14 -0.34
C LEU A 248 -21.62 1.43 -0.37
N PHE A 249 -20.69 1.49 -1.31
CA PHE A 249 -19.94 2.69 -1.65
C PHE A 249 -20.59 3.43 -2.82
N LYS A 250 -20.51 4.76 -2.81
CA LYS A 250 -21.06 5.62 -3.86
C LYS A 250 -20.04 6.67 -4.28
N PHE A 251 -19.98 6.96 -5.58
CA PHE A 251 -19.20 8.09 -6.09
C PHE A 251 -19.75 9.41 -5.57
N THR A 252 -18.85 10.24 -5.06
CA THR A 252 -19.11 11.61 -4.61
C THR A 252 -18.39 12.65 -5.45
N LEU A 253 -17.31 12.25 -6.12
CA LEU A 253 -16.53 13.05 -7.04
C LEU A 253 -16.09 12.15 -8.20
N ASP A 254 -16.30 12.60 -9.44
CA ASP A 254 -15.88 11.93 -10.69
C ASP A 254 -15.23 12.93 -11.64
#